data_AF-A0A6P7HV43-F1
#
_entry.id   AF-A0A6P7HV43-F1
#
_cell.length_a   1.000
_cell.length_b   1.000
_cell.length_c   1.000
_cell.angle_alpha   90.00
_cell.angle_beta   90.00
_cell.angle_gamma   90.00
#
_symmetry.space_group_name_H-M   'P 1'
#
loop_
_entity.id
_entity.type
_entity.pdbx_description
1 polymer ?
#
loop_
_entity_poly.entity_id
_entity_poly.type
_entity_poly.pdbx_seq_one_letter_code
_entity_poly.pdbx_strand_id
1 'polypeptide(L)'
;MTPSSNTAESSQSKPQTKAEKIKLALEKLKEAKVRKLIVKVLMGDGSSKTLMVNERQTVRQVLDKLLEKTHCDSSIDWSVCETNPELQNERGFEDHEYLVELLCAWTRHSENKIYFVLRPQKYVMFTDPQLFYMWKKSKTVLSGVNQQAKELLIKEHFGGSTLIVPDLEGTLYLKEDGKKVWKSRYFVLRASGIYYVLL
;
A
#
# COMPACT_ATOMS: atom_id res chain seq x y z
N MET A 1 -9.17 -19.86 -63.72
CA MET A 1 -7.89 -20.59 -63.62
C MET A 1 -6.82 -19.62 -63.15
N THR A 2 -6.50 -19.67 -61.86
CA THR A 2 -5.21 -19.41 -61.17
C THR A 2 -5.50 -19.37 -59.66
N PRO A 3 -4.73 -20.06 -58.80
CA PRO A 3 -5.10 -20.23 -57.40
C PRO A 3 -4.49 -19.16 -56.47
N SER A 4 -5.14 -19.02 -55.32
CA SER A 4 -4.86 -18.13 -54.19
C SER A 4 -3.45 -18.24 -53.62
N SER A 5 -2.86 -17.10 -53.25
CA SER A 5 -1.70 -17.02 -52.36
C SER A 5 -2.12 -16.48 -50.99
N ASN A 6 -2.49 -17.38 -50.07
CA ASN A 6 -2.56 -17.08 -48.63
C ASN A 6 -1.19 -17.39 -48.03
N THR A 7 -0.38 -16.37 -47.80
CA THR A 7 0.80 -16.45 -46.94
C THR A 7 0.36 -16.29 -45.49
N ALA A 8 -0.02 -17.39 -44.86
CA ALA A 8 -0.07 -17.49 -43.41
C ALA A 8 1.35 -17.79 -42.92
N GLU A 9 2.07 -16.76 -42.49
CA GLU A 9 3.29 -16.92 -41.68
C GLU A 9 2.91 -17.47 -40.31
N SER A 10 2.72 -18.78 -40.25
CA SER A 10 2.80 -19.55 -39.01
C SER A 10 4.25 -19.51 -38.54
N SER A 11 4.56 -18.65 -37.57
CA SER A 11 5.80 -18.70 -36.80
C SER A 11 5.87 -20.02 -36.01
N GLN A 12 6.33 -21.08 -36.68
CA GLN A 12 6.62 -22.37 -36.07
C GLN A 12 7.80 -22.20 -35.09
N SER A 13 7.51 -22.12 -33.80
CA SER A 13 8.52 -22.24 -32.76
C SER A 13 9.07 -23.68 -32.73
N LYS A 14 10.38 -23.82 -32.92
CA LYS A 14 11.19 -25.05 -32.88
C LYS A 14 10.94 -25.92 -31.61
N PRO A 15 11.25 -27.23 -31.65
CA PRO A 15 10.89 -28.19 -30.59
C PRO A 15 11.54 -27.83 -29.25
N GLN A 16 10.71 -27.47 -28.26
CA GLN A 16 11.13 -27.30 -26.87
C GLN A 16 11.81 -28.59 -26.37
N THR A 17 13.03 -28.46 -25.86
CA THR A 17 13.79 -29.60 -25.32
C THR A 17 13.00 -30.28 -24.20
N LYS A 18 13.26 -31.58 -23.94
CA LYS A 18 12.59 -32.31 -22.84
C LYS A 18 12.74 -31.57 -21.50
N ALA A 19 13.90 -30.93 -21.27
CA ALA A 19 14.17 -30.11 -20.11
C ALA A 19 13.28 -28.85 -20.03
N GLU A 20 13.09 -28.12 -21.13
CA GLU A 20 12.20 -26.95 -21.19
C GLU A 20 10.74 -27.31 -20.92
N LYS A 21 10.28 -28.45 -21.46
CA LYS A 21 8.91 -28.94 -21.19
C LYS A 21 8.72 -29.32 -19.71
N ILE A 22 9.73 -29.95 -19.09
CA ILE A 22 9.73 -30.26 -17.66
C ILE A 22 9.71 -28.98 -16.83
N LYS A 23 10.57 -28.00 -17.14
CA LYS A 23 10.61 -26.70 -16.45
C LYS A 23 9.26 -25.99 -16.51
N LEU A 24 8.66 -25.92 -17.70
CA LEU A 24 7.35 -25.29 -17.90
C LEU A 24 6.24 -26.01 -17.13
N ALA A 25 6.27 -27.35 -17.08
CA ALA A 25 5.30 -28.13 -16.31
C ALA A 25 5.43 -27.88 -14.80
N LEU A 26 6.67 -27.81 -14.29
CA LEU A 26 6.95 -27.49 -12.89
C LEU A 26 6.50 -26.07 -12.53
N GLU A 27 6.74 -25.09 -13.41
CA GLU A 27 6.26 -23.71 -13.23
C GLU A 27 4.72 -23.66 -13.21
N LYS A 28 4.03 -24.36 -14.13
CA LYS A 28 2.57 -24.43 -14.12
C LYS A 28 2.00 -25.08 -12.86
N LEU A 29 2.63 -26.15 -12.36
CA LEU A 29 2.25 -26.78 -11.08
C LEU A 29 2.45 -25.83 -9.90
N LYS A 30 3.55 -25.06 -9.90
CA LYS A 30 3.82 -24.04 -8.89
C LYS A 30 2.79 -22.91 -8.94
N GLU A 31 2.39 -22.48 -10.12
CA GLU A 31 1.35 -21.46 -10.32
C GLU A 31 -0.06 -21.95 -9.94
N ALA A 32 -0.38 -23.22 -10.18
CA ALA A 32 -1.66 -23.81 -9.79
C ALA A 32 -1.87 -23.86 -8.27
N LYS A 33 -0.77 -23.92 -7.49
CA LYS A 33 -0.81 -23.91 -6.03
C LYS A 33 -0.95 -22.52 -5.41
N VAL A 34 -0.85 -21.46 -6.21
CA VAL A 34 -0.94 -20.08 -5.71
C VAL A 34 -2.37 -19.79 -5.31
N ARG A 35 -2.56 -19.39 -4.06
CA ARG A 35 -3.88 -18.98 -3.55
C ARG A 35 -4.35 -17.74 -4.27
N LYS A 36 -5.62 -17.74 -4.68
CA LYS A 36 -6.28 -16.63 -5.36
C LYS A 36 -7.55 -16.26 -4.63
N LEU A 37 -7.77 -14.96 -4.45
CA LEU A 37 -8.99 -14.38 -3.91
C LEU A 37 -9.67 -13.52 -4.96
N ILE A 38 -10.99 -13.55 -4.95
CA ILE A 38 -11.81 -12.60 -5.69
C ILE A 38 -12.16 -11.48 -4.72
N VAL A 39 -11.61 -10.30 -4.95
CA VAL A 39 -11.75 -9.13 -4.10
C VAL A 39 -12.67 -8.12 -4.76
N LYS A 40 -13.73 -7.73 -4.05
CA LYS A 40 -14.59 -6.61 -4.45
C LYS A 40 -14.01 -5.31 -3.88
N VAL A 41 -13.68 -4.38 -4.76
CA VAL A 41 -13.14 -3.05 -4.43
C VAL A 41 -14.20 -2.01 -4.70
N LEU A 42 -14.53 -1.21 -3.68
CA LEU A 42 -15.47 -0.10 -3.78
C LEU A 42 -14.76 1.16 -4.28
N MET A 43 -15.46 1.90 -5.13
CA MET A 43 -14.97 3.11 -5.77
C MET A 43 -15.52 4.35 -5.05
N GLY A 44 -14.89 5.51 -5.24
CA GLY A 44 -15.34 6.77 -4.64
C GLY A 44 -16.73 7.23 -5.11
N ASP A 45 -17.20 6.77 -6.28
CA ASP A 45 -18.53 7.05 -6.84
C ASP A 45 -19.62 6.06 -6.37
N GLY A 46 -19.29 5.15 -5.45
CA GLY A 46 -20.19 4.11 -4.96
C GLY A 46 -20.28 2.87 -5.86
N SER A 47 -19.65 2.89 -7.04
CA SER A 47 -19.52 1.70 -7.88
C SER A 47 -18.52 0.70 -7.29
N SER A 48 -18.36 -0.47 -7.94
CA SER A 48 -17.38 -1.46 -7.50
C SER A 48 -16.73 -2.18 -8.66
N LYS A 49 -15.46 -2.57 -8.49
CA LYS A 49 -14.74 -3.44 -9.40
C LYS A 49 -14.35 -4.73 -8.68
N THR A 50 -14.45 -5.85 -9.37
CA THR A 50 -14.03 -7.15 -8.85
C THR A 50 -12.69 -7.53 -9.49
N LEU A 51 -11.73 -7.93 -8.66
CA LEU A 51 -10.38 -8.31 -9.08
C LEU A 51 -10.05 -9.71 -8.58
N MET A 52 -9.37 -10.49 -9.42
CA MET A 52 -8.67 -11.69 -8.97
C MET A 52 -7.27 -11.27 -8.52
N VAL A 53 -6.97 -11.52 -7.25
CA VAL A 53 -5.69 -11.20 -6.61
C VAL A 53 -5.08 -12.49 -6.09
N ASN A 54 -3.77 -12.68 -6.30
CA ASN A 54 -3.06 -13.86 -5.80
C ASN A 54 -2.15 -13.52 -4.61
N GLU A 55 -1.75 -14.54 -3.84
CA GLU A 55 -1.00 -14.34 -2.58
C GLU A 55 0.39 -13.73 -2.72
N ARG A 56 0.92 -13.62 -3.94
CA ARG A 56 2.21 -12.99 -4.22
C ARG A 56 2.08 -11.54 -4.65
N GLN A 57 0.86 -11.00 -4.70
CA GLN A 57 0.64 -9.63 -5.14
C GLN A 57 0.70 -8.64 -4.00
N THR A 58 1.54 -7.63 -4.16
CA THR A 58 1.57 -6.47 -3.28
C THR A 58 0.41 -5.52 -3.59
N VAL A 59 0.10 -4.64 -2.64
CA VAL A 59 -0.89 -3.58 -2.80
C VAL A 59 -0.54 -2.69 -4.00
N ARG A 60 0.74 -2.36 -4.23
CA ARG A 60 1.19 -1.62 -5.44
C ARG A 60 0.70 -2.28 -6.73
N GLN A 61 0.89 -3.58 -6.86
CA GLN A 61 0.49 -4.31 -8.07
C GLN A 61 -1.04 -4.39 -8.22
N VAL A 62 -1.78 -4.39 -7.11
CA VAL A 62 -3.26 -4.30 -7.14
C VAL A 62 -3.69 -2.89 -7.53
N LEU A 63 -3.00 -1.87 -7.02
CA LEU A 63 -3.23 -0.47 -7.34
C LEU A 63 -2.98 -0.20 -8.83
N ASP A 64 -1.91 -0.74 -9.41
CA ASP A 64 -1.62 -0.63 -10.86
C ASP A 64 -2.76 -1.21 -11.71
N LYS A 65 -3.29 -2.39 -11.33
CA LYS A 65 -4.45 -3.00 -11.98
C LYS A 65 -5.71 -2.15 -11.86
N LEU A 66 -5.89 -1.46 -10.73
CA LEU A 66 -7.04 -0.57 -10.52
C LEU A 66 -6.91 0.65 -11.42
N LEU A 67 -5.76 1.32 -11.42
CA LEU A 67 -5.47 2.48 -12.28
C LEU A 67 -5.71 2.16 -13.76
N GLU A 68 -5.22 1.01 -14.24
CA GLU A 68 -5.43 0.55 -15.62
C GLU A 68 -6.93 0.37 -15.94
N LYS A 69 -7.70 -0.21 -15.01
CA LYS A 69 -9.13 -0.50 -15.20
C LYS A 69 -10.06 0.69 -14.98
N THR A 70 -9.61 1.72 -14.27
CA THR A 70 -10.42 2.90 -13.94
C THR A 70 -10.15 4.06 -14.89
N HIS A 71 -8.99 4.08 -15.54
CA HIS A 71 -8.53 5.21 -16.36
C HIS A 71 -8.54 6.54 -15.59
N CYS A 72 -8.29 6.50 -14.27
CA CYS A 72 -8.12 7.72 -13.48
C CYS A 72 -6.73 8.33 -13.69
N ASP A 73 -6.50 9.51 -13.11
CA ASP A 73 -5.20 10.15 -13.13
C ASP A 73 -4.15 9.29 -12.42
N SER A 74 -2.91 9.28 -12.91
CA SER A 74 -1.81 8.50 -12.32
C SER A 74 -1.24 9.18 -11.06
N SER A 75 -2.09 9.81 -10.25
CA SER A 75 -1.70 10.47 -9.00
C SER A 75 -1.12 9.46 -8.01
N ILE A 76 -0.09 9.89 -7.27
CA ILE A 76 0.51 9.11 -6.18
C ILE A 76 -0.45 8.94 -5.00
N ASP A 77 -1.50 9.76 -4.91
CA ASP A 77 -2.44 9.76 -3.80
C ASP A 77 -3.42 8.58 -3.87
N TRP A 78 -3.55 7.93 -5.02
CA TRP A 78 -4.40 6.76 -5.14
C TRP A 78 -3.95 5.65 -4.20
N SER A 79 -4.90 5.13 -3.42
CA SER A 79 -4.62 4.17 -2.37
C SER A 79 -5.69 3.09 -2.31
N VAL A 80 -5.27 1.89 -1.90
CA VAL A 80 -6.17 0.84 -1.44
C VAL A 80 -6.33 0.98 0.07
N CYS A 81 -7.56 1.07 0.54
CA CYS A 81 -7.88 1.22 1.95
C CYS A 81 -8.83 0.11 2.41
N GLU A 82 -8.82 -0.20 3.70
CA GLU A 82 -9.85 -0.99 4.36
C GLU A 82 -10.64 -0.14 5.36
N THR A 83 -11.89 -0.54 5.56
CA THR A 83 -12.71 -0.10 6.70
C THR A 83 -12.98 -1.28 7.61
N ASN A 84 -13.01 -1.05 8.92
CA ASN A 84 -13.53 -1.97 9.91
C ASN A 84 -14.74 -1.33 10.62
N PRO A 85 -15.97 -1.64 10.19
CA PRO A 85 -17.18 -1.07 10.76
C PRO A 85 -17.37 -1.42 12.24
N GLU A 86 -16.97 -2.62 12.66
CA GLU A 86 -17.08 -3.08 14.06
C GLU A 86 -16.26 -2.19 15.00
N LEU A 87 -15.04 -1.83 14.58
CA LEU A 87 -14.16 -0.91 15.32
C LEU A 87 -14.34 0.56 14.93
N GLN A 88 -15.24 0.86 13.99
CA GLN A 88 -15.46 2.19 13.41
C GLN A 88 -14.16 2.89 12.97
N ASN A 89 -13.26 2.15 12.34
CA ASN A 89 -11.98 2.69 11.87
C ASN A 89 -11.72 2.36 10.40
N GLU A 90 -10.69 2.99 9.85
CA GLU A 90 -10.20 2.76 8.50
C GLU A 90 -8.69 2.88 8.45
N ARG A 91 -8.07 2.22 7.48
CA ARG A 91 -6.63 2.24 7.26
C ARG A 91 -6.33 2.22 5.77
N GLY A 92 -5.35 3.02 5.34
CA GLY A 92 -4.72 2.85 4.03
C GLY A 92 -3.64 1.77 4.10
N PHE A 93 -3.60 0.88 3.11
CA PHE A 93 -2.51 -0.09 3.02
C PHE A 93 -1.25 0.54 2.44
N GLU A 94 -0.10 0.10 2.92
CA GLU A 94 1.19 0.41 2.36
C GLU A 94 1.43 -0.40 1.08
N ASP A 95 2.08 0.23 0.10
CA ASP A 95 2.21 -0.32 -1.26
C ASP A 95 2.99 -1.64 -1.33
N HIS A 96 3.81 -1.93 -0.31
CA HIS A 96 4.61 -3.13 -0.21
C HIS A 96 3.90 -4.31 0.47
N GLU A 97 2.77 -4.07 1.15
CA GLU A 97 2.04 -5.13 1.85
C GLU A 97 1.40 -6.12 0.86
N TYR A 98 1.29 -7.40 1.25
CA TYR A 98 0.63 -8.43 0.44
C TYR A 98 -0.87 -8.46 0.75
N LEU A 99 -1.70 -8.09 -0.24
CA LEU A 99 -3.14 -7.90 0.01
C LEU A 99 -3.85 -9.17 0.50
N VAL A 100 -3.51 -10.34 -0.06
CA VAL A 100 -4.15 -11.60 0.34
C VAL A 100 -3.83 -11.98 1.78
N GLU A 101 -2.61 -11.70 2.26
CA GLU A 101 -2.21 -11.96 3.64
C GLU A 101 -3.07 -11.14 4.61
N LEU A 102 -3.25 -9.85 4.33
CA LEU A 102 -4.08 -8.94 5.11
C LEU A 102 -5.55 -9.38 5.14
N LEU A 103 -6.12 -9.73 3.97
CA LEU A 103 -7.50 -10.18 3.86
C LEU A 103 -7.74 -11.54 4.56
N CYS A 104 -6.71 -12.40 4.67
CA CYS A 104 -6.81 -13.65 5.41
C CYS A 104 -6.94 -13.46 6.93
N ALA A 105 -6.58 -12.29 7.46
CA ALA A 105 -6.80 -11.97 8.88
C ALA A 105 -8.26 -11.61 9.19
N TRP A 106 -9.08 -11.33 8.18
CA TRP A 106 -10.49 -11.01 8.38
C TRP A 106 -11.29 -12.25 8.79
N THR A 107 -12.29 -12.05 9.66
CA THR A 107 -13.22 -13.12 10.04
C THR A 107 -14.12 -13.49 8.86
N ARG A 108 -14.69 -14.70 8.88
CA ARG A 108 -15.60 -15.17 7.82
C ARG A 108 -16.86 -14.32 7.68
N HIS A 109 -17.26 -13.62 8.74
CA HIS A 109 -18.44 -12.76 8.80
C HIS A 109 -18.04 -11.28 8.80
N SER A 110 -16.83 -10.96 8.35
CA SER A 110 -16.32 -9.60 8.31
C SER A 110 -17.20 -8.71 7.43
N GLU A 111 -17.60 -7.57 7.97
CA GLU A 111 -18.25 -6.49 7.23
C GLU A 111 -17.23 -5.50 6.64
N ASN A 112 -15.93 -5.80 6.78
CA ASN A 112 -14.88 -4.96 6.26
C ASN A 112 -14.99 -4.83 4.74
N LYS A 113 -14.60 -3.66 4.24
CA LYS A 113 -14.69 -3.30 2.83
C LYS A 113 -13.35 -2.76 2.36
N ILE A 114 -13.03 -3.07 1.11
CA ILE A 114 -11.86 -2.53 0.43
C ILE A 114 -12.29 -1.37 -0.46
N TYR A 115 -11.56 -0.28 -0.38
CA TYR A 115 -11.80 0.96 -1.12
C TYR A 115 -10.61 1.33 -1.99
N PHE A 116 -10.89 1.86 -3.17
CA PHE A 116 -9.93 2.54 -4.03
C PHE A 116 -10.26 4.03 -4.04
N VAL A 117 -9.44 4.82 -3.34
CA VAL A 117 -9.71 6.22 -3.00
C VAL A 117 -8.43 7.04 -2.95
N LEU A 118 -8.55 8.36 -3.12
CA LEU A 118 -7.45 9.30 -2.92
C LEU A 118 -7.14 9.46 -1.43
N ARG A 119 -5.86 9.36 -1.07
CA ARG A 119 -5.32 9.59 0.28
C ARG A 119 -4.07 10.48 0.18
N PRO A 120 -4.25 11.81 0.04
CA PRO A 120 -3.14 12.75 -0.08
C PRO A 120 -2.14 12.69 1.08
N GLN A 121 -2.56 12.16 2.23
CA GLN A 121 -1.73 12.03 3.43
C GLN A 121 -0.69 10.91 3.35
N LYS A 122 -0.86 9.92 2.46
CA LYS A 122 -0.06 8.69 2.43
C LYS A 122 1.44 8.95 2.26
N TYR A 123 1.78 9.88 1.37
CA TYR A 123 3.18 10.16 1.01
C TYR A 123 3.69 11.51 1.53
N VAL A 124 2.96 12.18 2.45
CA VAL A 124 3.32 13.51 2.95
C VAL A 124 4.69 13.52 3.64
N MET A 125 5.09 12.42 4.27
CA MET A 125 6.43 12.30 4.85
C MET A 125 7.54 12.45 3.81
N PHE A 126 7.26 12.08 2.55
CA PHE A 126 8.22 12.17 1.44
C PHE A 126 8.08 13.46 0.63
N THR A 127 6.87 14.00 0.49
CA THR A 127 6.65 15.28 -0.23
C THR A 127 6.96 16.50 0.64
N ASP A 128 6.71 16.40 1.95
CA ASP A 128 6.88 17.46 2.95
C ASP A 128 7.55 16.95 4.24
N PRO A 129 8.78 16.40 4.14
CA PRO A 129 9.51 15.84 5.29
C PRO A 129 9.74 16.83 6.43
N GLN A 130 9.83 18.12 6.13
CA GLN A 130 10.02 19.18 7.11
C GLN A 130 8.88 19.24 8.14
N LEU A 131 7.67 18.79 7.78
CA LEU A 131 6.54 18.74 8.72
C LEU A 131 6.78 17.73 9.85
N PHE A 132 7.64 16.73 9.63
CA PHE A 132 7.92 15.65 10.59
C PHE A 132 9.26 15.86 11.27
N TYR A 133 10.32 16.13 10.50
CA TYR A 133 11.70 16.20 11.01
C TYR A 133 12.09 17.59 11.51
N MET A 134 11.31 18.62 11.18
CA MET A 134 11.49 19.99 11.66
C MET A 134 10.25 20.50 12.39
N TRP A 135 9.43 19.61 12.95
CA TRP A 135 8.10 19.91 13.49
C TRP A 135 8.10 20.96 14.62
N LYS A 136 9.24 21.16 15.32
CA LYS A 136 9.43 22.20 16.35
C LYS A 136 9.71 23.60 15.76
N LYS A 137 9.92 23.73 14.45
CA LYS A 137 10.22 25.01 13.79
C LYS A 137 8.93 25.77 13.45
N SER A 138 9.03 27.10 13.35
CA SER A 138 7.88 27.95 13.02
C SER A 138 7.41 27.71 11.58
N LYS A 139 6.12 27.97 11.31
CA LYS A 139 5.53 27.83 9.97
C LYS A 139 6.30 28.61 8.89
N THR A 140 6.80 29.80 9.22
CA THR A 140 7.62 30.63 8.31
C THR A 140 8.90 29.92 7.87
N VAL A 141 9.56 29.20 8.79
CA VAL A 141 10.74 28.40 8.48
C VAL A 141 10.35 27.22 7.58
N LEU A 142 9.26 26.52 7.91
CA LEU A 142 8.79 25.35 7.15
C LEU A 142 8.42 25.72 5.70
N SER A 143 7.79 26.88 5.47
CA SER A 143 7.46 27.35 4.12
C SER A 143 8.68 27.76 3.29
N GLY A 144 9.81 28.05 3.94
CA GLY A 144 11.06 28.42 3.28
C GLY A 144 11.93 27.23 2.85
N VAL A 145 11.54 25.99 3.21
CA VAL A 145 12.31 24.79 2.87
C VAL A 145 12.15 24.49 1.38
N ASN A 146 13.25 24.62 0.64
CA ASN A 146 13.29 24.33 -0.79
C ASN A 146 13.40 22.81 -1.07
N GLN A 147 13.27 22.43 -2.34
CA GLN A 147 13.28 21.03 -2.77
C GLN A 147 14.58 20.29 -2.43
N GLN A 148 15.75 20.94 -2.57
CA GLN A 148 17.04 20.33 -2.22
C GLN A 148 17.14 20.02 -0.73
N ALA A 149 16.65 20.92 0.14
CA ALA A 149 16.61 20.68 1.57
C ALA A 149 15.65 19.54 1.93
N LYS A 150 14.50 19.41 1.24
CA LYS A 150 13.59 18.26 1.40
C LYS A 150 14.27 16.94 1.04
N GLU A 151 14.98 16.88 -0.09
CA GLU A 151 15.73 15.69 -0.51
C GLU A 151 16.84 15.31 0.47
N LEU A 152 17.54 16.30 1.01
CA LEU A 152 18.54 16.08 2.06
C LEU A 152 17.92 15.50 3.33
N LEU A 153 16.76 16.02 3.77
CA LEU A 153 16.04 15.45 4.92
C LEU A 153 15.68 13.98 4.68
N ILE A 154 15.15 13.62 3.51
CA ILE A 154 14.85 12.21 3.20
C ILE A 154 16.11 11.36 3.21
N LYS A 155 17.18 11.83 2.56
CA LYS A 155 18.45 11.08 2.47
C LYS A 155 19.07 10.86 3.85
N GLU A 156 19.06 11.87 4.72
CA GLU A 156 19.59 11.78 6.08
C GLU A 156 18.82 10.75 6.91
N HIS A 157 17.49 10.74 6.82
CA HIS A 157 16.66 9.94 7.72
C HIS A 157 16.38 8.51 7.22
N PHE A 158 16.43 8.27 5.90
CA PHE A 158 16.16 6.97 5.28
C PHE A 158 17.36 6.34 4.57
N GLY A 159 18.39 7.11 4.21
CA GLY A 159 19.51 6.64 3.39
C GLY A 159 20.69 6.03 4.15
N GLY A 160 20.67 6.11 5.49
CA GLY A 160 21.69 5.50 6.36
C GLY A 160 21.50 3.99 6.56
N SER A 161 22.43 3.35 7.29
CA SER A 161 22.30 1.96 7.71
C SER A 161 21.18 1.73 8.73
N THR A 162 20.76 2.80 9.42
CA THR A 162 19.68 2.81 10.40
C THR A 162 18.71 3.94 10.09
N LEU A 163 17.41 3.66 10.16
CA LEU A 163 16.35 4.65 10.05
C LEU A 163 16.40 5.63 11.22
N ILE A 164 16.31 6.93 10.93
CA ILE A 164 16.17 7.97 11.95
C ILE A 164 14.70 8.33 12.08
N VAL A 165 14.10 7.95 13.21
CA VAL A 165 12.69 8.26 13.52
C VAL A 165 12.58 9.70 14.02
N PRO A 166 11.59 10.49 13.57
CA PRO A 166 11.41 11.87 14.04
C PRO A 166 11.15 11.90 15.55
N ASP A 167 11.66 12.94 16.22
CA ASP A 167 11.59 13.14 17.67
C ASP A 167 10.22 13.68 18.13
N LEU A 168 9.13 13.10 17.62
CA LEU A 168 7.76 13.53 17.91
C LEU A 168 7.41 13.28 19.37
N GLU A 169 6.88 14.31 20.03
CA GLU A 169 6.41 14.24 21.42
C GLU A 169 5.28 15.23 21.65
N GLY A 170 4.44 14.96 22.64
CA GLY A 170 3.33 15.84 22.97
C GLY A 170 2.25 15.17 23.80
N THR A 171 1.32 15.99 24.29
CA THR A 171 0.18 15.53 25.06
C THR A 171 -0.90 14.95 24.16
N LEU A 172 -1.26 13.68 24.37
CA LEU A 172 -2.39 13.02 23.72
C LEU A 172 -3.37 12.48 24.78
N TYR A 173 -4.59 12.19 24.35
CA TYR A 173 -5.61 11.59 25.20
C TYR A 173 -5.64 10.07 24.98
N LEU A 174 -5.41 9.32 26.06
CA LEU A 174 -5.51 7.86 26.06
C LEU A 174 -6.85 7.43 26.65
N LYS A 175 -7.61 6.63 25.90
CA LYS A 175 -8.85 6.01 26.37
C LYS A 175 -8.53 4.93 27.41
N GLU A 176 -9.23 4.94 28.55
CA GLU A 176 -9.14 3.85 29.52
C GLU A 176 -9.79 2.57 28.99
N ASP A 177 -9.16 1.42 29.28
CA ASP A 177 -9.67 0.12 28.86
C ASP A 177 -11.09 -0.13 29.39
N GLY A 178 -11.98 -0.54 28.48
CA GLY A 178 -13.38 -0.81 28.79
C GLY A 178 -14.25 0.40 29.13
N LYS A 179 -13.70 1.63 29.15
CA LYS A 179 -14.43 2.84 29.56
C LYS A 179 -14.44 3.91 28.48
N LYS A 180 -15.48 4.76 28.46
CA LYS A 180 -15.53 5.97 27.63
C LYS A 180 -14.89 7.17 28.34
N VAL A 181 -13.76 6.95 29.02
CA VAL A 181 -13.01 7.95 29.78
C VAL A 181 -11.66 8.14 29.11
N TRP A 182 -11.22 9.39 29.00
CA TRP A 182 -9.97 9.76 28.35
C TRP A 182 -9.04 10.47 29.34
N LYS A 183 -7.78 10.05 29.41
CA LYS A 183 -6.76 10.65 30.28
C LYS A 183 -5.68 11.29 29.43
N SER A 184 -5.35 12.53 29.78
CA SER A 184 -4.24 13.26 29.19
C SER A 184 -2.91 12.66 29.67
N ARG A 185 -2.02 12.34 28.72
CA ARG A 185 -0.67 11.82 28.98
C ARG A 185 0.30 12.44 28.00
N TYR A 186 1.54 12.68 28.45
CA TYR A 186 2.61 13.13 27.58
C TYR A 186 3.27 11.91 26.91
N PHE A 187 3.24 11.88 25.59
CA PHE A 187 3.75 10.80 24.76
C PHE A 187 5.02 11.20 24.03
N VAL A 188 5.85 10.19 23.76
CA VAL A 188 7.12 10.34 23.07
C VAL A 188 7.28 9.17 22.08
N LEU A 189 7.60 9.50 20.83
CA LEU A 189 7.90 8.52 19.79
C LEU A 189 9.40 8.15 19.80
N ARG A 190 9.68 6.86 19.67
CA ARG A 190 11.03 6.29 19.50
C ARG A 190 10.98 5.19 18.44
N ALA A 191 12.15 4.77 17.96
CA ALA A 191 12.26 3.68 17.00
C ALA A 191 11.65 2.35 17.49
N SER A 192 11.65 2.13 18.82
CA SER A 192 11.09 0.94 19.46
C SER A 192 9.59 1.05 19.79
N GLY A 193 8.95 2.20 19.58
CA GLY A 193 7.52 2.39 19.83
C GLY A 193 7.15 3.71 20.47
N ILE A 194 5.93 3.75 21.01
CA ILE A 194 5.32 4.91 21.66
C ILE A 194 5.40 4.75 23.19
N TYR A 195 5.92 5.76 23.88
CA TYR A 195 6.13 5.76 25.33
C TYR A 195 5.30 6.89 25.97
N TYR A 196 4.85 6.70 27.21
CA TYR A 196 4.26 7.76 28.03
C TYR A 196 4.63 7.58 29.50
N VAL A 197 4.60 8.68 30.25
CA VAL A 197 4.89 8.66 31.69
C VAL A 197 3.62 8.34 32.49
N LEU A 198 3.72 7.34 33.36
CA LEU A 198 2.72 7.04 34.39
C LEU A 198 2.91 8.04 35.53
N LEU A 199 2.31 9.22 35.40
CA LEU A 199 2.04 10.11 36.54
C LEU A 199 0.81 9.62 37.33
#